data_AF-A0A822AQK8-F1
#
_entry.id   AF-A0A822AQK8-F1
#
_cell.length_a   1.000
_cell.length_b   1.000
_cell.length_c   1.000
_cell.angle_alpha   90.00
_cell.angle_beta   90.00
_cell.angle_gamma   90.00
#
_symmetry.space_group_name_H-M   'P 1'
#
loop_
_entity.id
_entity.type
_entity.pdbx_description
1 polymer ?
#
loop_
_entity_poly.entity_id
_entity_poly.type
_entity_poly.pdbx_seq_one_letter_code
_entity_poly.pdbx_strand_id
1 'polypeptide(L)'
;MQLVELNHLNLDTDINHYLSSEMKVIHPLHPNIPITIRHLLSHTAGIKSNFEEELKHFKPNDDFTQTNLTKIISKYLNNKSNWLSESPGNVTHYSNIGPSLAALIVEHASNSSDWLYIPHYGESDYPSGSLRMSARSLAIFLQSFLNNCSSLLLNSSSVDEMLKIVRHEDSDIEFGLIWNWRIIRGRRFIGHRGAIPGVTNIMMANEKRTLGVIILSNGDISKDDDQAKKVYETIINIMLQLFDCFEEV
;
A
#
# COMPACT_ATOMS: atom_id res chain seq x y z
N MET A 1 -2.03 -11.56 -3.36
CA MET A 1 -2.88 -12.66 -2.85
C MET A 1 -3.36 -13.62 -3.92
N GLN A 2 -3.88 -13.18 -5.07
CA GLN A 2 -4.29 -14.12 -6.14
C GLN A 2 -3.18 -15.13 -6.52
N LEU A 3 -1.95 -14.66 -6.73
CA LEU A 3 -0.80 -15.56 -6.96
C LEU A 3 -0.43 -16.45 -5.76
N VAL A 4 -0.82 -16.06 -4.54
CA VAL A 4 -0.67 -16.91 -3.34
C VAL A 4 -1.71 -18.03 -3.35
N GLU A 5 -2.96 -17.72 -3.69
CA GLU A 5 -4.03 -18.74 -3.84
C GLU A 5 -3.73 -19.75 -4.95
N LEU A 6 -3.04 -19.30 -6.00
CA LEU A 6 -2.57 -20.15 -7.09
C LEU A 6 -1.25 -20.87 -6.79
N ASN A 7 -0.71 -20.73 -5.57
CA ASN A 7 0.56 -21.32 -5.13
C ASN A 7 1.80 -20.89 -5.95
N HIS A 8 1.73 -19.78 -6.67
CA HIS A 8 2.89 -19.20 -7.37
C HIS A 8 3.78 -18.37 -6.43
N LEU A 9 3.20 -17.83 -5.35
CA LEU A 9 3.90 -17.06 -4.33
C LEU A 9 3.55 -17.57 -2.93
N ASN A 10 4.49 -17.45 -2.01
CA ASN A 10 4.27 -17.67 -0.58
C ASN A 10 4.68 -16.39 0.18
N LEU A 11 3.81 -15.94 1.09
CA LEU A 11 3.97 -14.69 1.84
C LEU A 11 5.21 -14.67 2.74
N ASP A 12 5.65 -15.83 3.21
CA ASP A 12 6.65 -16.01 4.26
C ASP A 12 7.99 -16.57 3.75
N THR A 13 8.10 -16.86 2.46
CA THR A 13 9.37 -17.20 1.81
C THR A 13 10.23 -15.95 1.62
N ASP A 14 11.55 -16.11 1.71
CA ASP A 14 12.52 -15.05 1.36
C ASP A 14 12.28 -14.58 -0.08
N ILE A 15 12.10 -13.27 -0.25
CA ILE A 15 11.81 -12.65 -1.55
C ILE A 15 12.89 -12.90 -2.59
N ASN A 16 14.14 -13.18 -2.19
CA ASN A 16 15.23 -13.48 -3.12
C ASN A 16 15.01 -14.80 -3.89
N HIS A 17 14.05 -15.64 -3.49
CA HIS A 17 13.61 -16.78 -4.30
C HIS A 17 12.80 -16.38 -5.54
N TYR A 18 12.21 -15.18 -5.54
CA TYR A 18 11.36 -14.68 -6.63
C TYR A 18 12.03 -13.57 -7.46
N LEU A 19 13.22 -13.12 -7.05
CA LEU A 19 13.98 -12.09 -7.74
C LEU A 19 15.10 -12.71 -8.59
N SER A 20 15.53 -11.99 -9.63
CA SER A 20 16.65 -12.42 -10.46
C SER A 20 17.97 -12.38 -9.67
N SER A 21 18.97 -13.14 -10.12
CA SER A 21 20.31 -13.14 -9.51
C SER A 21 21.00 -11.77 -9.52
N GLU A 22 20.59 -10.89 -10.43
CA GLU A 22 21.10 -9.52 -10.57
C GLU A 22 20.42 -8.52 -9.62
N MET A 23 19.30 -8.90 -9.00
CA MET A 23 18.51 -8.05 -8.10
C MET A 23 18.30 -8.75 -6.75
N LYS A 24 19.38 -8.95 -5.99
CA LYS A 24 19.27 -9.42 -4.61
C LYS A 24 19.02 -8.26 -3.66
N VAL A 25 18.06 -8.45 -2.76
CA VAL A 25 17.73 -7.49 -1.70
C VAL A 25 18.15 -8.09 -0.37
N ILE A 26 19.14 -7.46 0.27
CA ILE A 26 19.71 -7.90 1.55
C ILE A 26 19.72 -6.71 2.50
N HIS A 27 19.14 -6.88 3.69
CA HIS A 27 19.18 -5.85 4.71
C HIS A 27 20.64 -5.58 5.15
N PRO A 28 21.17 -4.35 5.02
CA PRO A 28 22.61 -4.08 5.18
C PRO A 28 23.11 -4.28 6.62
N LEU A 29 22.22 -4.16 7.61
CA LEU A 29 22.52 -4.36 9.03
C LEU A 29 22.09 -5.74 9.56
N HIS A 30 21.26 -6.47 8.81
CA HIS A 30 20.65 -7.74 9.23
C HIS A 30 20.68 -8.78 8.09
N PRO A 31 21.84 -9.08 7.50
CA PRO A 31 21.93 -9.82 6.23
C PRO A 31 21.46 -11.29 6.31
N ASN A 32 21.34 -11.83 7.53
CA ASN A 32 20.92 -13.22 7.77
C ASN A 32 19.42 -13.35 8.04
N ILE A 33 18.68 -12.24 8.12
CA ILE A 33 17.24 -12.24 8.37
C ILE A 33 16.53 -12.03 7.03
N PRO A 34 15.75 -13.01 6.54
CA PRO A 34 15.08 -12.88 5.26
C PRO A 34 14.02 -11.78 5.28
N ILE A 35 13.89 -11.07 4.16
CA ILE A 35 12.76 -10.19 3.90
C ILE A 35 11.72 -11.03 3.15
N THR A 36 10.45 -10.96 3.54
CA THR A 36 9.36 -11.75 2.97
C THR A 36 8.34 -10.83 2.31
N ILE A 37 7.45 -11.37 1.47
CA ILE A 37 6.36 -10.58 0.87
C ILE A 37 5.46 -10.01 1.98
N ARG A 38 5.23 -10.76 3.05
CA ARG A 38 4.52 -10.27 4.24
C ARG A 38 5.16 -9.00 4.76
N HIS A 39 6.48 -9.02 5.00
CA HIS A 39 7.21 -7.84 5.48
C HIS A 39 7.06 -6.63 4.54
N LEU A 40 7.09 -6.85 3.23
CA LEU A 40 6.93 -5.79 2.23
C LEU A 40 5.54 -5.16 2.29
N LEU A 41 4.49 -5.98 2.34
CA LEU A 41 3.11 -5.53 2.30
C LEU A 41 2.62 -4.97 3.65
N SER A 42 3.22 -5.36 4.77
CA SER A 42 2.86 -4.85 6.10
C SER A 42 3.74 -3.72 6.60
N HIS A 43 4.62 -3.18 5.75
CA HIS A 43 5.58 -2.13 6.12
C HIS A 43 6.51 -2.52 7.28
N THR A 44 6.85 -3.80 7.40
CA THR A 44 7.78 -4.30 8.44
C THR A 44 9.11 -4.80 7.87
N ALA A 45 9.45 -4.45 6.64
CA ALA A 45 10.69 -4.89 5.97
C ALA A 45 11.96 -4.19 6.46
N GLY A 46 11.85 -3.17 7.31
CA GLY A 46 12.98 -2.31 7.71
C GLY A 46 13.43 -1.34 6.61
N ILE A 47 12.61 -1.12 5.57
CA ILE A 47 12.87 -0.15 4.51
C ILE A 47 12.37 1.22 4.99
N LYS A 48 13.28 2.17 5.10
CA LYS A 48 12.96 3.54 5.51
C LYS A 48 12.42 4.33 4.32
N SER A 49 11.36 5.09 4.53
CA SER A 49 10.85 6.06 3.55
C SER A 49 11.79 7.25 3.35
N ASN A 50 11.83 7.74 2.11
CA ASN A 50 12.63 8.86 1.65
C ASN A 50 11.82 9.63 0.63
N PHE A 51 10.85 10.39 1.14
CA PHE A 51 9.91 11.14 0.32
C PHE A 51 10.60 12.19 -0.57
N GLU A 52 11.78 12.70 -0.18
CA GLU A 52 12.54 13.60 -1.07
C GLU A 52 13.02 12.89 -2.35
N GLU A 53 13.45 11.63 -2.26
CA GLU A 53 13.82 10.84 -3.45
C GLU A 53 12.58 10.40 -4.22
N GLU A 54 11.55 9.92 -3.54
CA GLU A 54 10.31 9.43 -4.16
C GLU A 54 9.57 10.55 -4.90
N LEU A 55 9.56 11.78 -4.35
CA LEU A 55 8.86 12.92 -4.93
C LEU A 55 9.64 13.64 -6.05
N LYS A 56 10.89 13.29 -6.34
CA LYS A 56 11.71 13.96 -7.39
C LYS A 56 11.10 13.90 -8.78
N HIS A 57 10.21 12.93 -9.01
CA HIS A 57 9.64 12.58 -10.30
C HIS A 57 8.25 13.16 -10.57
N PHE A 58 7.78 14.06 -9.68
CA PHE A 58 6.44 14.65 -9.72
C PHE A 58 6.37 16.01 -10.45
N LYS A 59 7.39 16.42 -11.23
CA LYS A 59 7.42 17.78 -11.78
C LYS A 59 6.61 17.90 -13.08
N PRO A 60 5.93 19.03 -13.30
CA PRO A 60 5.29 19.31 -14.59
C PRO A 60 6.31 19.21 -15.74
N ASN A 61 5.98 18.42 -16.76
CA ASN A 61 6.80 18.13 -17.95
C ASN A 61 7.96 17.13 -17.76
N ASP A 62 8.01 16.37 -16.66
CA ASP A 62 8.92 15.22 -16.56
C ASP A 62 8.55 14.14 -17.60
N ASP A 63 9.54 13.57 -18.30
CA ASP A 63 9.36 12.56 -19.36
C ASP A 63 9.11 11.13 -18.81
N PHE A 64 8.63 11.05 -17.56
CA PHE A 64 8.76 9.95 -16.60
C PHE A 64 8.25 8.57 -17.06
N THR A 65 7.56 8.50 -18.19
CA THR A 65 6.95 7.32 -18.82
C THR A 65 7.91 6.18 -19.23
N GLN A 66 9.20 6.18 -18.86
CA GLN A 66 10.16 5.14 -19.29
C GLN A 66 11.20 4.71 -18.24
N THR A 67 10.92 4.83 -16.94
CA THR A 67 11.86 4.30 -15.94
C THR A 67 11.51 2.87 -15.54
N ASN A 68 12.47 1.96 -15.72
CA ASN A 68 12.35 0.55 -15.35
C ASN A 68 12.24 0.45 -13.80
N LEU A 69 11.12 -0.09 -13.31
CA LEU A 69 10.83 -0.25 -11.87
C LEU A 69 11.98 -0.94 -11.11
N THR A 70 12.56 -1.99 -11.70
CA THR A 70 13.74 -2.68 -11.19
C THR A 70 14.90 -1.73 -10.92
N LYS A 71 15.17 -0.80 -11.84
CA LYS A 71 16.28 0.16 -11.71
C LYS A 71 16.02 1.16 -10.58
N ILE A 72 14.78 1.64 -10.43
CA ILE A 72 14.41 2.59 -9.38
C ILE A 72 14.54 1.94 -8.01
N ILE A 73 13.91 0.77 -7.83
CA ILE A 73 13.94 0.04 -6.57
C ILE A 73 15.38 -0.36 -6.22
N SER A 74 16.16 -0.88 -7.18
CA SER A 74 17.56 -1.23 -6.94
C SER A 74 18.39 -0.03 -6.51
N LYS A 75 18.24 1.13 -7.18
CA LYS A 75 18.93 2.36 -6.81
C LYS A 75 18.57 2.78 -5.38
N TYR A 76 17.29 2.72 -5.03
CA TYR A 76 16.81 3.11 -3.70
C TYR A 76 17.34 2.18 -2.60
N LEU A 77 17.27 0.86 -2.81
CA LEU A 77 17.67 -0.15 -1.82
C LEU A 77 19.19 -0.28 -1.67
N ASN A 78 19.97 0.10 -2.69
CA ASN A 78 21.44 0.13 -2.59
C ASN A 78 21.95 1.26 -1.66
N ASN A 79 21.11 2.24 -1.32
CA ASN A 79 21.48 3.28 -0.38
C ASN A 79 21.23 2.84 1.07
N LYS A 80 22.31 2.65 1.84
CA LYS A 80 22.24 2.26 3.25
C LYS A 80 21.43 3.21 4.13
N SER A 81 21.29 4.50 3.78
CA SER A 81 20.47 5.45 4.55
C SER A 81 18.97 5.20 4.44
N ASN A 82 18.55 4.38 3.48
CA ASN A 82 17.16 4.01 3.24
C ASN A 82 16.77 2.71 3.98
N TRP A 83 17.56 2.29 4.96
CA TRP A 83 17.29 1.14 5.82
C TRP A 83 17.21 1.58 7.28
N LEU A 84 16.33 0.94 8.02
CA LEU A 84 16.20 1.09 9.46
C LEU A 84 17.28 0.30 10.19
N SER A 85 17.46 0.60 11.48
CA SER A 85 18.42 -0.11 12.33
C SER A 85 17.89 -1.43 12.86
N GLU A 86 16.57 -1.55 12.91
CA GLU A 86 15.77 -2.66 13.36
C GLU A 86 15.74 -3.76 12.30
N SER A 87 15.65 -5.02 12.73
CA SER A 87 15.55 -6.13 11.79
C SER A 87 14.16 -6.21 11.14
N PRO A 88 14.06 -6.82 9.94
CA PRO A 88 12.76 -7.14 9.34
C PRO A 88 11.83 -7.86 10.34
N GLY A 89 10.58 -7.43 10.40
CA GLY A 89 9.52 -7.94 11.29
C GLY A 89 9.42 -7.25 12.66
N ASN A 90 10.42 -6.46 13.07
CA ASN A 90 10.49 -5.93 14.43
C ASN A 90 9.99 -4.49 14.61
N VAL A 91 9.73 -3.77 13.52
CA VAL A 91 9.15 -2.42 13.56
C VAL A 91 8.28 -2.20 12.32
N THR A 92 7.21 -1.44 12.49
CA THR A 92 6.39 -0.95 11.38
C THR A 92 6.88 0.43 10.95
N HIS A 93 7.25 0.58 9.69
CA HIS A 93 7.64 1.87 9.11
C HIS A 93 7.11 1.99 7.69
N TYR A 94 6.15 2.90 7.49
CA TYR A 94 5.55 3.12 6.18
C TYR A 94 6.61 3.45 5.13
N SER A 95 6.59 2.70 4.03
CA SER A 95 7.45 2.89 2.87
C SER A 95 6.71 2.42 1.63
N ASN A 96 6.73 3.26 0.60
CA ASN A 96 6.17 2.95 -0.72
C ASN A 96 6.97 1.86 -1.44
N ILE A 97 8.27 1.78 -1.18
CA ILE A 97 9.20 0.85 -1.84
C ILE A 97 8.89 -0.62 -1.52
N GLY A 98 8.38 -0.93 -0.32
CA GLY A 98 7.96 -2.28 0.04
C GLY A 98 6.90 -2.82 -0.93
N PRO A 99 5.72 -2.18 -1.01
CA PRO A 99 4.70 -2.50 -2.00
C PRO A 99 5.18 -2.48 -3.46
N SER A 100 6.03 -1.51 -3.86
CA SER A 100 6.58 -1.48 -5.22
C SER A 100 7.44 -2.71 -5.52
N LEU A 101 8.25 -3.16 -4.56
CA LEU A 101 9.04 -4.39 -4.70
C LEU A 101 8.16 -5.64 -4.73
N ALA A 102 7.09 -5.68 -3.95
CA ALA A 102 6.11 -6.76 -4.02
C ALA A 102 5.44 -6.83 -5.41
N ALA A 103 5.16 -5.68 -6.04
CA ALA A 103 4.62 -5.63 -7.39
C ALA A 103 5.61 -6.14 -8.44
N LEU A 104 6.89 -5.80 -8.33
CA LEU A 104 7.93 -6.35 -9.20
C LEU A 104 8.04 -7.88 -9.07
N ILE A 105 7.89 -8.42 -7.86
CA ILE A 105 7.83 -9.87 -7.64
C ILE A 105 6.61 -10.48 -8.33
N VAL A 106 5.45 -9.82 -8.25
CA VAL A 106 4.23 -10.23 -8.97
C VAL A 106 4.46 -10.23 -10.49
N GLU A 107 5.09 -9.19 -11.04
CA GLU A 107 5.43 -9.09 -12.47
C GLU A 107 6.31 -10.26 -12.93
N HIS A 108 7.39 -10.56 -12.20
CA HIS A 108 8.26 -11.70 -12.50
C HIS A 108 7.52 -13.03 -12.43
N ALA A 109 6.64 -13.20 -11.44
CA ALA A 109 5.84 -14.41 -11.30
C ALA A 109 4.78 -14.52 -12.41
N SER A 110 4.14 -13.42 -12.82
CA SER A 110 3.07 -13.41 -13.82
C SER A 110 3.59 -13.59 -15.25
N ASN A 111 4.80 -13.11 -15.58
CA ASN A 111 5.43 -13.29 -16.90
C ASN A 111 5.69 -14.75 -17.28
N SER A 112 5.35 -15.70 -16.41
CA SER A 112 5.36 -17.15 -16.66
C SER A 112 3.99 -17.76 -17.02
N SER A 113 2.90 -16.95 -17.13
CA SER A 113 1.51 -17.43 -17.29
C SER A 113 0.61 -16.48 -18.10
N ASP A 114 -0.56 -16.95 -18.56
CA ASP A 114 -1.53 -16.27 -19.45
C ASP A 114 -2.19 -14.97 -18.90
N TRP A 115 -1.58 -14.31 -17.90
CA TRP A 115 -2.15 -13.12 -17.27
C TRP A 115 -1.87 -11.84 -18.07
N LEU A 116 -2.87 -10.96 -18.16
CA LEU A 116 -2.74 -9.67 -18.80
C LEU A 116 -1.88 -8.74 -17.92
N TYR A 117 -0.60 -8.64 -18.24
CA TYR A 117 0.28 -7.59 -17.71
C TYR A 117 -0.24 -6.21 -18.15
N ILE A 118 -0.57 -5.36 -17.18
CA ILE A 118 -0.89 -3.95 -17.43
C ILE A 118 0.42 -3.17 -17.29
N PRO A 119 0.93 -2.53 -18.37
CA PRO A 119 2.21 -1.83 -18.32
C PRO A 119 2.19 -0.72 -17.27
N HIS A 120 3.34 -0.51 -16.62
CA HIS A 120 3.49 0.55 -15.63
C HIS A 120 3.32 1.92 -16.29
N TYR A 121 2.38 2.72 -15.79
CA TYR A 121 2.23 4.13 -16.14
C TYR A 121 2.06 4.93 -14.84
N GLY A 122 3.04 5.77 -14.48
CA GLY A 122 2.98 6.56 -13.25
C GLY A 122 4.33 6.82 -12.60
N GLU A 123 4.29 7.42 -11.41
CA GLU A 123 5.41 7.81 -10.54
C GLU A 123 6.41 6.69 -10.22
N SER A 124 7.56 7.06 -9.65
CA SER A 124 8.71 6.16 -9.44
C SER A 124 8.44 4.95 -8.54
N ASP A 125 7.38 5.03 -7.74
CA ASP A 125 6.97 4.03 -6.79
C ASP A 125 5.73 3.24 -7.25
N TYR A 126 5.23 3.42 -8.49
CA TYR A 126 4.15 2.59 -9.02
C TYR A 126 4.39 1.09 -8.74
N PRO A 127 3.40 0.34 -8.21
CA PRO A 127 2.00 0.71 -8.00
C PRO A 127 1.63 1.19 -6.58
N SER A 128 2.56 1.60 -5.72
CA SER A 128 2.18 2.16 -4.40
C SER A 128 1.43 3.49 -4.52
N GLY A 129 1.70 4.24 -5.59
CA GLY A 129 1.03 5.47 -5.98
C GLY A 129 0.51 5.43 -7.43
N SER A 130 -0.02 6.56 -7.90
CA SER A 130 -0.38 6.80 -9.30
C SER A 130 -1.49 5.96 -9.97
N LEU A 131 -2.08 4.96 -9.30
CA LEU A 131 -3.21 4.22 -9.87
C LEU A 131 -4.44 5.13 -10.07
N ARG A 132 -4.88 5.28 -11.33
CA ARG A 132 -6.05 6.09 -11.69
C ARG A 132 -7.27 5.19 -11.85
N MET A 133 -8.30 5.44 -11.04
CA MET A 133 -9.53 4.67 -11.07
C MET A 133 -10.74 5.55 -10.75
N SER A 134 -11.90 5.23 -11.33
CA SER A 134 -13.16 5.91 -11.00
C SER A 134 -13.64 5.50 -9.60
N ALA A 135 -14.39 6.37 -8.92
CA ALA A 135 -15.00 6.05 -7.62
C ALA A 135 -15.88 4.78 -7.70
N ARG A 136 -16.58 4.58 -8.82
CA ARG A 136 -17.40 3.38 -9.07
C ARG A 136 -16.56 2.10 -9.12
N SER A 137 -15.46 2.11 -9.86
CA SER A 137 -14.55 0.96 -9.94
C SER A 137 -13.87 0.69 -8.60
N LEU A 138 -13.49 1.74 -7.86
CA LEU A 138 -12.95 1.59 -6.50
C LEU A 138 -13.99 1.04 -5.52
N ALA A 139 -15.27 1.39 -5.68
CA ALA A 139 -16.34 0.82 -4.88
C ALA A 139 -16.52 -0.68 -5.13
N ILE A 140 -16.46 -1.12 -6.39
CA ILE A 140 -16.48 -2.56 -6.74
C ILE A 140 -15.28 -3.29 -6.12
N PHE A 141 -14.11 -2.67 -6.15
CA PHE A 141 -12.93 -3.21 -5.47
C PHE A 141 -13.14 -3.31 -3.95
N LEU A 142 -13.58 -2.23 -3.29
CA LEU A 142 -13.81 -2.20 -1.84
C LEU A 142 -14.85 -3.23 -1.40
N GLN A 143 -15.89 -3.47 -2.21
CA GLN A 143 -16.90 -4.50 -1.95
C GLN A 143 -16.26 -5.88 -1.74
N SER A 144 -15.14 -6.20 -2.39
CA SER A 144 -14.47 -7.50 -2.21
C SER A 144 -13.92 -7.74 -0.80
N PHE A 145 -13.84 -6.68 0.01
CA PHE A 145 -13.32 -6.69 1.37
C PHE A 145 -14.41 -6.42 2.41
N LEU A 146 -15.63 -6.12 1.98
CA LEU A 146 -16.80 -6.01 2.83
C LEU A 146 -17.41 -7.40 3.10
N ASN A 147 -18.03 -7.55 4.27
CA ASN A 147 -18.79 -8.74 4.63
C ASN A 147 -20.00 -8.90 3.70
N ASN A 148 -20.34 -10.14 3.37
CA ASN A 148 -21.50 -10.51 2.53
C ASN A 148 -21.48 -9.97 1.08
N CYS A 149 -20.31 -9.56 0.58
CA CYS A 149 -20.13 -9.13 -0.81
C CYS A 149 -19.26 -10.14 -1.57
N SER A 150 -19.42 -10.19 -2.90
CA SER A 150 -18.58 -11.03 -3.75
C SER A 150 -17.12 -10.58 -3.71
N SER A 151 -16.21 -11.51 -3.45
CA SER A 151 -14.76 -11.22 -3.42
C SER A 151 -14.12 -11.40 -4.80
N LEU A 152 -13.11 -10.57 -5.08
CA LEU A 152 -12.15 -10.77 -6.19
C LEU A 152 -11.17 -11.92 -5.94
N LEU A 153 -11.09 -12.42 -4.70
CA LEU A 153 -10.25 -13.56 -4.32
C LEU A 153 -11.06 -14.86 -4.34
N LEU A 154 -10.37 -15.97 -4.59
CA LEU A 154 -10.99 -17.29 -4.64
C LEU A 154 -11.43 -17.77 -3.25
N ASN A 155 -10.67 -17.40 -2.21
CA ASN A 155 -10.90 -17.84 -0.84
C ASN A 155 -11.12 -16.65 0.10
N SER A 156 -12.16 -16.72 0.94
CA SER A 156 -12.43 -15.71 1.97
C SER A 156 -11.29 -15.60 2.99
N SER A 157 -10.59 -16.69 3.30
CA SER A 157 -9.43 -16.68 4.19
C SER A 157 -8.30 -15.80 3.69
N SER A 158 -8.19 -15.58 2.37
CA SER A 158 -7.21 -14.66 1.80
C SER A 158 -7.54 -13.20 2.10
N VAL A 159 -8.84 -12.85 2.15
CA VAL A 159 -9.29 -11.54 2.63
C VAL A 159 -8.93 -11.40 4.10
N ASP A 160 -9.28 -12.37 4.94
CA ASP A 160 -8.97 -12.32 6.37
C ASP A 160 -7.45 -12.18 6.63
N GLU A 161 -6.62 -12.87 5.84
CA GLU A 161 -5.17 -12.75 5.89
C GLU A 161 -4.65 -11.35 5.51
N MET A 162 -5.29 -10.69 4.53
CA MET A 162 -4.93 -9.32 4.15
C MET A 162 -5.29 -8.30 5.23
N LEU A 163 -6.38 -8.52 5.95
CA LEU A 163 -6.89 -7.57 6.95
C LEU A 163 -6.33 -7.84 8.35
N LYS A 164 -5.77 -9.02 8.59
CA LYS A 164 -5.13 -9.39 9.85
C LYS A 164 -3.95 -8.46 10.16
N ILE A 165 -3.96 -7.87 11.35
CA ILE A 165 -2.85 -7.07 11.85
C ILE A 165 -1.61 -7.94 11.97
N VAL A 166 -0.53 -7.54 11.28
CA VAL A 166 0.73 -8.28 11.28
C VAL A 166 1.54 -7.98 12.55
N ARG A 167 1.45 -6.74 13.05
CA ARG A 167 2.16 -6.29 14.25
C ARG A 167 1.31 -5.29 15.02
N HIS A 168 1.14 -5.55 16.31
CA HIS A 168 0.49 -4.62 17.24
C HIS A 168 1.52 -3.63 17.79
N GLU A 169 1.19 -2.35 17.69
CA GLU A 169 1.98 -1.24 18.21
C GLU A 169 1.03 -0.26 18.92
N ASP A 170 1.52 0.48 19.89
CA ASP A 170 0.75 1.51 20.58
C ASP A 170 0.61 2.74 19.66
N SER A 171 -0.35 2.66 18.73
CA SER A 171 -0.53 3.60 17.63
C SER A 171 -1.99 3.63 17.19
N ASP A 172 -2.46 4.80 16.74
CA ASP A 172 -3.77 4.96 16.10
C ASP A 172 -3.84 4.32 14.70
N ILE A 173 -2.74 3.74 14.21
CA ILE A 173 -2.62 3.09 12.92
C ILE A 173 -1.91 1.74 13.09
N GLU A 174 -2.56 0.67 12.65
CA GLU A 174 -2.01 -0.69 12.60
C GLU A 174 -2.13 -1.23 11.17
N PHE A 175 -1.24 -2.13 10.75
CA PHE A 175 -1.18 -2.61 9.37
C PHE A 175 -1.44 -4.11 9.25
N GLY A 176 -2.27 -4.47 8.28
CA GLY A 176 -2.31 -5.79 7.66
C GLY A 176 -1.43 -5.83 6.42
N LEU A 177 -1.84 -6.55 5.38
CA LEU A 177 -1.16 -6.56 4.07
C LEU A 177 -1.73 -5.43 3.21
N ILE A 178 -1.02 -4.30 3.11
CA ILE A 178 -1.41 -3.02 2.49
C ILE A 178 -2.55 -2.31 3.24
N TRP A 179 -3.55 -3.05 3.72
CA TRP A 179 -4.64 -2.50 4.51
C TRP A 179 -4.15 -1.97 5.84
N ASN A 180 -4.75 -0.86 6.29
CA ASN A 180 -4.51 -0.33 7.63
C ASN A 180 -5.81 -0.13 8.40
N TRP A 181 -5.73 -0.49 9.68
CA TRP A 181 -6.71 -0.14 10.69
C TRP A 181 -6.36 1.23 11.25
N ARG A 182 -7.35 2.09 11.42
CA ARG A 182 -7.17 3.44 11.93
C ARG A 182 -8.20 3.80 12.97
N ILE A 183 -7.76 4.43 14.04
CA ILE A 183 -8.63 5.11 14.99
C ILE A 183 -8.74 6.58 14.55
N ILE A 184 -9.94 7.00 14.20
CA ILE A 184 -10.25 8.37 13.78
C ILE A 184 -11.34 8.89 14.73
N ARG A 185 -10.98 9.85 15.58
CA ARG A 185 -11.86 10.43 16.61
C ARG A 185 -12.56 9.35 17.46
N GLY A 186 -11.78 8.36 17.91
CA GLY A 186 -12.25 7.27 18.76
C GLY A 186 -13.03 6.15 18.05
N ARG A 187 -13.26 6.25 16.73
CA ARG A 187 -13.90 5.20 15.93
C ARG A 187 -12.87 4.46 15.10
N ARG A 188 -12.99 3.14 15.02
CA ARG A 188 -12.07 2.28 14.28
C ARG A 188 -12.59 1.98 12.87
N PHE A 189 -11.72 2.15 11.90
CA PHE A 189 -11.99 1.93 10.48
C PHE A 189 -10.88 1.09 9.86
N ILE A 190 -11.17 0.41 8.75
CA ILE A 190 -10.19 -0.32 7.98
C ILE A 190 -10.20 0.14 6.53
N GLY A 191 -9.04 0.36 5.93
CA GLY A 191 -9.00 0.85 4.57
C GLY A 191 -7.62 1.24 4.09
N HIS A 192 -7.62 2.18 3.15
CA HIS A 192 -6.43 2.85 2.68
C HIS A 192 -6.72 4.32 2.37
N ARG A 193 -5.69 5.15 2.52
CA ARG A 193 -5.72 6.56 2.14
C ARG A 193 -4.64 6.83 1.11
N GLY A 194 -4.81 7.87 0.31
CA GLY A 194 -3.79 8.28 -0.66
C GLY A 194 -3.71 9.79 -0.71
N ALA A 195 -2.50 10.33 -0.65
CA ALA A 195 -2.28 11.77 -0.77
C ALA A 195 -0.97 12.04 -1.47
N ILE A 196 -1.02 12.92 -2.45
CA ILE A 196 0.11 13.53 -3.15
C ILE A 196 -0.22 15.02 -3.32
N PRO A 197 0.76 15.89 -3.65
CA PRO A 197 0.45 17.30 -3.89
C PRO A 197 -0.71 17.48 -4.88
N GLY A 198 -1.79 18.13 -4.42
CA GLY A 198 -3.00 18.38 -5.21
C GLY A 198 -4.07 17.28 -5.20
N VAL A 199 -3.86 16.15 -4.52
CA VAL A 199 -4.85 15.05 -4.43
C VAL A 199 -4.92 14.48 -3.03
N THR A 200 -6.15 14.25 -2.54
CA THR A 200 -6.42 13.58 -1.27
C THR A 200 -7.59 12.63 -1.42
N ASN A 201 -7.36 11.36 -1.11
CA ASN A 201 -8.32 10.28 -1.28
C ASN A 201 -8.47 9.47 0.01
N ILE A 202 -9.68 8.98 0.23
CA ILE A 202 -10.07 8.11 1.33
C ILE A 202 -10.85 6.93 0.76
N MET A 203 -10.49 5.71 1.15
CA MET A 203 -11.28 4.51 0.96
C MET A 203 -11.26 3.75 2.28
N MET A 204 -12.34 3.84 3.05
CA MET A 204 -12.44 3.22 4.37
C MET A 204 -13.74 2.44 4.50
N ALA A 205 -13.70 1.37 5.25
CA ALA A 205 -14.85 0.62 5.73
C ALA A 205 -14.93 0.72 7.25
N ASN A 206 -16.14 0.57 7.78
CA ASN A 206 -16.35 0.47 9.21
C ASN A 206 -15.75 -0.82 9.79
N GLU A 207 -15.57 -0.89 11.10
CA GLU A 207 -14.93 -2.05 11.76
C GLU A 207 -15.65 -3.38 11.47
N LYS A 208 -17.00 -3.34 11.39
CA LYS A 208 -17.82 -4.50 11.03
C LYS A 208 -17.76 -4.86 9.53
N ARG A 209 -17.08 -4.06 8.70
CA ARG A 209 -16.95 -4.21 7.24
C ARG A 209 -18.31 -4.36 6.53
N THR A 210 -19.35 -3.68 7.01
CA THR A 210 -20.69 -3.69 6.41
C THR A 210 -20.96 -2.46 5.55
N LEU A 211 -20.22 -1.37 5.76
CA LEU A 211 -20.33 -0.13 5.00
C LEU A 211 -18.95 0.37 4.61
N GLY A 212 -18.81 0.79 3.35
CA GLY A 212 -17.62 1.42 2.80
C GLY A 212 -17.89 2.84 2.30
N VAL A 213 -16.98 3.76 2.57
CA VAL A 213 -17.00 5.16 2.12
C VAL A 213 -15.75 5.44 1.29
N ILE A 214 -15.97 6.03 0.11
CA ILE A 214 -14.91 6.48 -0.79
C ILE A 214 -15.08 7.97 -1.04
N ILE A 215 -14.02 8.74 -0.84
CA ILE A 215 -13.95 10.17 -1.17
C ILE A 215 -12.70 10.38 -2.04
N LEU A 216 -12.91 10.93 -3.24
CA LEU A 216 -11.84 11.34 -4.13
C LEU A 216 -11.85 12.86 -4.25
N SER A 217 -10.73 13.52 -4.00
CA SER A 217 -10.64 14.98 -4.02
C SER A 217 -9.36 15.47 -4.68
N ASN A 218 -9.49 16.50 -5.50
CA ASN A 218 -8.39 17.31 -6.05
C ASN A 218 -7.96 18.42 -5.07
N GLY A 219 -7.77 18.06 -3.81
CA GLY A 219 -7.34 18.94 -2.73
C GLY A 219 -5.94 18.57 -2.24
N ASP A 220 -5.08 19.57 -2.07
CA ASP A 220 -3.75 19.40 -1.51
C ASP A 220 -3.82 19.36 0.02
N ILE A 221 -3.31 18.28 0.63
CA ILE A 221 -3.07 18.19 2.08
C ILE A 221 -1.58 18.07 2.43
N SER A 222 -0.71 18.11 1.42
CA SER A 222 0.73 17.88 1.57
C SER A 222 1.48 19.13 2.01
N LYS A 223 0.90 20.31 1.81
CA LYS A 223 1.44 21.58 2.30
C LYS A 223 1.11 21.76 3.77
N ASP A 224 2.10 22.15 4.57
CA ASP A 224 1.89 22.55 5.96
C ASP A 224 1.36 23.99 6.03
N ASP A 225 0.13 24.19 5.55
CA ASP A 225 -0.59 25.45 5.62
C ASP A 225 -2.01 25.26 6.18
N ASP A 226 -2.64 26.37 6.61
CA ASP A 226 -3.96 26.34 7.23
C ASP A 226 -5.06 25.89 6.27
N GLN A 227 -4.88 26.09 4.96
CA GLN A 227 -5.88 25.73 3.96
C GLN A 227 -5.87 24.22 3.74
N ALA A 228 -4.69 23.61 3.59
CA ALA A 228 -4.50 22.18 3.50
C ALA A 228 -5.07 21.45 4.74
N LYS A 229 -4.81 21.98 5.94
CA LYS A 229 -5.40 21.47 7.20
C LYS A 229 -6.93 21.53 7.19
N LYS A 230 -7.52 22.64 6.75
CA LYS A 230 -8.98 22.79 6.64
C LYS A 230 -9.59 21.82 5.62
N VAL A 231 -8.93 21.61 4.48
CA VAL A 231 -9.35 20.62 3.48
C VAL A 231 -9.37 19.23 4.09
N TYR A 232 -8.29 18.84 4.78
CA TYR A 232 -8.20 17.55 5.45
C TYR A 232 -9.33 17.35 6.49
N GLU A 233 -9.50 18.30 7.41
CA GLU A 233 -10.56 18.24 8.43
C GLU A 233 -11.96 18.17 7.81
N THR A 234 -12.20 18.91 6.73
CA THR A 234 -13.48 18.88 6.01
C THR A 234 -13.75 17.50 5.42
N ILE A 235 -12.75 16.89 4.78
CA ILE A 235 -12.87 15.55 4.20
C ILE A 235 -13.14 14.51 5.31
N ILE A 236 -12.44 14.60 6.44
CA ILE A 236 -12.67 13.69 7.59
C ILE A 236 -14.07 13.88 8.18
N ASN A 237 -14.55 15.13 8.33
CA ASN A 237 -15.91 15.42 8.78
C ASN A 237 -16.97 14.81 7.85
N ILE A 238 -16.81 14.97 6.53
CA ILE A 238 -17.71 14.39 5.54
C ILE A 238 -17.72 12.86 5.66
N MET A 239 -16.54 12.22 5.77
CA MET A 239 -16.44 10.77 5.92
C MET A 239 -17.20 10.29 7.16
N LEU A 240 -16.98 10.92 8.32
CA LEU A 240 -17.64 10.53 9.57
C LEU A 240 -19.15 10.72 9.49
N GLN A 241 -19.63 11.82 8.92
CA GLN A 241 -21.06 12.05 8.70
C GLN A 241 -21.68 11.01 7.76
N LEU A 242 -20.98 10.58 6.71
CA LEU A 242 -21.47 9.50 5.84
C LEU A 242 -21.62 8.19 6.62
N PHE A 243 -20.66 7.83 7.47
CA PHE A 243 -20.82 6.67 8.33
C PHE A 243 -21.97 6.85 9.33
N ASP A 244 -22.11 8.01 9.97
CA ASP A 244 -23.22 8.28 10.92
C ASP A 244 -24.60 8.18 10.26
N CYS A 245 -24.72 8.59 8.99
CA CYS A 245 -25.99 8.57 8.26
C CYS A 245 -26.39 7.18 7.74
N PHE A 246 -25.42 6.33 7.41
CA PHE A 246 -25.66 5.09 6.66
C PHE A 246 -25.27 3.81 7.40
N GLU A 247 -24.57 3.89 8.54
CA GLU A 247 -24.38 2.72 9.40
C GLU A 247 -25.70 2.34 10.07
N GLU A 248 -26.14 1.11 9.85
CA GLU A 248 -27.25 0.54 10.61
C GLU A 248 -26.83 0.36 12.08
N VAL A 249 -27.71 0.79 13.00
CA VAL A 249 -27.53 0.68 14.47
C VAL A 249 -27.64 -0.77 14.93
#